data_AF-D3SCP4-F1
#
_entry.id   AF-D3SCP4-F1
#
_cell.length_a   1.000
_cell.length_b   1.000
_cell.length_c   1.000
_cell.angle_alpha   90.00
_cell.angle_beta   90.00
_cell.angle_gamma   90.00
#
_symmetry.space_group_name_H-M   'P 1'
#
loop_
_entity.id
_entity.type
_entity.pdbx_description
1 polymer ?
#
loop_
_entity_poly.entity_id
_entity_poly.type
_entity_poly.pdbx_seq_one_letter_code
_entity_poly.pdbx_strand_id
1 'polypeptide(L)'
;MNSEQLLELVTTALEDIKAQNIRTIDVRGKTTLADYMVIASGTSGRHVQSAAESVALEAKKAGIQPLGVEGQESQEWVLVDLNDVIVHVMLPETRDFYNLEKLWLAEEAADTEKAAPEDPSLERVRRLRG
;
A
#
# COMPACT_ATOMS: atom_id res chain seq x y z
N MET A 1 11.75 -0.97 18.33
CA MET A 1 10.83 0.07 17.84
C MET A 1 9.44 -0.53 17.89
N ASN A 2 8.44 0.19 18.41
CA ASN A 2 7.04 -0.27 18.34
C ASN A 2 6.39 0.15 17.01
N SER A 3 5.14 -0.26 16.77
CA SER A 3 4.46 0.00 15.50
C SER A 3 4.13 1.48 15.29
N GLU A 4 3.85 2.26 16.33
CA GLU A 4 3.68 3.72 16.22
C GLU A 4 4.97 4.44 15.80
N GLN A 5 6.11 4.06 16.38
CA GLN A 5 7.41 4.63 15.99
C GLN A 5 7.82 4.21 14.58
N LEU A 6 7.50 2.97 14.18
CA LEU A 6 7.75 2.48 12.83
C LEU A 6 6.88 3.24 11.82
N LEU A 7 5.62 3.50 12.15
CA LEU A 7 4.72 4.32 11.34
C LEU A 7 5.27 5.73 11.14
N GLU A 8 5.73 6.40 12.20
CA GLU A 8 6.32 7.75 12.11
C GLU A 8 7.57 7.78 11.21
N LEU A 9 8.43 6.76 11.32
CA LEU A 9 9.58 6.60 10.44
C LEU A 9 9.16 6.44 8.98
N VAL A 10 8.16 5.59 8.71
CA VAL A 10 7.64 5.36 7.36
C VAL A 10 7.06 6.64 6.77
N THR A 11 6.23 7.37 7.52
CA THR A 11 5.62 8.62 7.03
C THR A 11 6.69 9.67 6.77
N THR A 12 7.68 9.80 7.65
CA THR A 12 8.82 10.72 7.47
C THR A 12 9.60 10.38 6.20
N ALA A 13 9.94 9.09 6.00
CA ALA A 13 10.70 8.66 4.82
C ALA A 13 9.95 8.92 3.50
N LEU A 14 8.61 8.84 3.51
CA LEU A 14 7.76 9.18 2.37
C LEU A 14 7.68 10.69 2.14
N GLU A 15 7.56 11.49 3.20
CA GLU A 15 7.54 12.96 3.15
C GLU A 15 8.87 13.56 2.66
N ASP A 16 9.99 12.96 3.04
CA ASP A 16 11.33 13.37 2.61
C ASP A 16 11.52 13.22 1.10
N ILE A 17 10.99 12.13 0.53
CA ILE A 17 10.98 11.88 -0.93
C ILE A 17 9.87 12.68 -1.65
N LYS A 18 9.01 13.40 -0.91
CA LYS A 18 7.88 14.15 -1.45
C LYS A 18 6.82 13.26 -2.11
N ALA A 19 6.62 12.06 -1.56
CA ALA A 19 5.45 11.25 -1.89
C ALA A 19 4.15 12.02 -1.55
N GLN A 20 3.11 11.79 -2.34
CA GLN A 20 1.86 12.53 -2.30
C GLN A 20 0.76 11.73 -1.62
N ASN A 21 -0.23 12.43 -1.06
CA ASN A 21 -1.45 11.82 -0.52
C ASN A 21 -1.18 10.68 0.47
N ILE A 22 -0.15 10.82 1.31
CA ILE A 22 0.21 9.81 2.32
C ILE A 22 -0.97 9.66 3.28
N ARG A 23 -1.51 8.45 3.37
CA ARG A 23 -2.64 8.14 4.23
C ARG A 23 -2.33 6.92 5.07
N THR A 24 -2.50 7.06 6.37
CA THR A 24 -2.39 5.97 7.34
C THR A 24 -3.77 5.44 7.67
N ILE A 25 -3.89 4.12 7.75
CA ILE A 25 -5.10 3.40 8.15
C ILE A 25 -4.71 2.47 9.30
N ASP A 26 -5.40 2.63 10.43
CA ASP A 26 -5.35 1.65 11.52
C ASP A 26 -6.16 0.42 11.11
N VAL A 27 -5.47 -0.71 11.00
CA VAL A 27 -6.05 -2.01 10.59
C VAL A 27 -6.05 -3.01 11.73
N ARG A 28 -5.67 -2.60 12.95
CA ARG A 28 -5.80 -3.42 14.16
C ARG A 28 -7.25 -3.78 14.39
N GLY A 29 -7.49 -5.04 14.73
CA GLY A 29 -8.85 -5.58 14.90
C GLY A 29 -9.58 -5.91 13.59
N LYS A 30 -9.06 -5.48 12.43
CA LYS A 30 -9.58 -5.85 11.10
C LYS A 30 -8.81 -7.02 10.50
N THR A 31 -7.51 -7.08 10.77
CA THR A 31 -6.61 -8.16 10.34
C THR A 31 -5.53 -8.39 11.39
N THR A 32 -4.93 -9.58 11.38
CA THR A 32 -3.75 -9.92 12.19
C THR A 32 -2.45 -9.72 11.42
N LEU A 33 -2.51 -9.23 10.19
CA LEU A 33 -1.35 -9.14 9.30
C LEU A 33 -0.40 -7.99 9.68
N ALA A 34 -0.95 -6.84 10.07
CA ALA A 34 -0.22 -5.63 10.43
C ALA A 34 -1.06 -4.76 11.37
N ASP A 35 -0.43 -3.77 12.02
CA ASP A 35 -1.12 -2.77 12.82
C ASP A 35 -1.58 -1.58 11.96
N TYR A 36 -0.73 -1.16 11.02
CA TYR A 36 -1.01 -0.01 10.15
C TYR A 36 -0.80 -0.35 8.67
N MET A 37 -1.67 0.22 7.84
CA MET A 37 -1.48 0.30 6.40
C MET A 37 -1.22 1.75 6.00
N VAL A 38 -0.15 2.00 5.25
CA VAL A 38 0.18 3.32 4.70
C VAL A 38 0.03 3.27 3.19
N ILE A 39 -0.74 4.19 2.64
CA ILE A 39 -0.96 4.32 1.20
C ILE A 39 -0.44 5.69 0.75
N ALA A 40 0.49 5.72 -0.19
CA ALA A 40 1.08 6.93 -0.74
C ALA A 40 1.12 6.88 -2.26
N SER A 41 1.22 8.06 -2.88
CA SER A 41 1.27 8.22 -4.33
C SER A 41 2.62 8.78 -4.80
N GLY A 42 3.21 8.17 -5.82
CA GLY A 42 4.35 8.72 -6.55
C GLY A 42 3.89 9.43 -7.82
N THR A 43 4.64 10.42 -8.29
CA THR A 43 4.29 11.21 -9.50
C THR A 43 4.74 10.55 -10.81
N SER A 44 5.51 9.47 -10.74
CA SER A 44 5.99 8.67 -11.87
C SER A 44 6.48 7.32 -11.35
N GLY A 45 6.67 6.33 -12.23
CA GLY A 45 7.14 5.01 -11.78
C GLY A 45 8.52 5.01 -11.13
N ARG A 46 9.40 5.94 -11.54
CA ARG A 46 10.67 6.17 -10.85
C ARG A 46 10.47 6.72 -9.44
N HIS A 47 9.55 7.66 -9.26
CA HIS A 47 9.24 8.23 -7.96
C HIS A 47 8.60 7.18 -7.03
N VAL A 48 7.71 6.33 -7.55
CA VAL A 48 7.13 5.19 -6.81
C VAL A 48 8.23 4.27 -6.28
N GLN A 49 9.17 3.85 -7.12
CA GLN A 49 10.31 3.02 -6.69
C GLN A 49 11.18 3.74 -5.65
N SER A 50 11.59 4.98 -5.91
CA SER A 50 12.46 5.71 -4.99
C SER A 50 11.81 5.93 -3.62
N ALA A 51 10.50 6.14 -3.56
CA ALA A 51 9.77 6.25 -2.30
C ALA A 51 9.76 4.91 -1.53
N ALA A 52 9.48 3.79 -2.21
CA ALA A 52 9.52 2.47 -1.60
C ALA A 52 10.93 2.06 -1.14
N GLU A 53 11.94 2.36 -1.95
CA GLU A 53 13.36 2.13 -1.61
C GLU A 53 13.79 2.96 -0.41
N SER A 54 13.36 4.23 -0.35
CA SER A 54 13.62 5.12 0.80
C SER A 54 13.06 4.53 2.08
N VAL A 55 11.79 4.12 2.07
CA VAL A 55 11.15 3.46 3.22
C VAL A 55 11.92 2.21 3.65
N ALA A 56 12.26 1.33 2.70
CA ALA A 56 13.01 0.12 2.99
C ALA A 56 14.42 0.41 3.54
N LEU A 57 15.08 1.47 3.05
CA LEU A 57 16.39 1.89 3.50
C LEU A 57 16.35 2.48 4.91
N GLU A 58 15.41 3.38 5.20
CA GLU A 58 15.27 3.99 6.52
C GLU A 58 14.87 2.95 7.57
N ALA A 59 13.98 2.01 7.22
CA ALA A 59 13.66 0.89 8.10
C ALA A 59 14.91 0.06 8.45
N LYS A 60 15.74 -0.29 7.44
CA LYS A 60 17.01 -1.02 7.66
C LYS A 60 17.98 -0.24 8.55
N LYS A 61 18.10 1.08 8.36
CA LYS A 61 18.94 1.94 9.23
C LYS A 61 18.47 1.95 10.68
N ALA A 62 17.16 1.84 10.90
CA ALA A 62 16.55 1.69 12.22
C ALA A 62 16.60 0.25 12.78
N GLY A 63 17.27 -0.69 12.09
CA GLY A 63 17.40 -2.07 12.50
C GLY A 63 16.18 -2.96 12.20
N ILE A 64 15.23 -2.47 11.39
CA ILE A 64 14.09 -3.25 10.92
C ILE A 64 14.38 -3.74 9.50
N GLN A 65 14.49 -5.06 9.36
CA GLN A 65 14.64 -5.68 8.05
C GLN A 65 13.26 -5.84 7.40
N PRO A 66 13.00 -5.23 6.22
CA PRO A 66 11.77 -5.49 5.48
C PRO A 66 11.64 -7.00 5.20
N LEU A 67 10.43 -7.54 5.42
CA LEU A 67 10.11 -8.93 5.09
C LEU A 67 10.11 -9.15 3.58
N GLY A 68 9.65 -8.14 2.83
CA GLY A 68 9.61 -8.17 1.38
C GLY A 68 9.41 -6.79 0.78
N VAL A 69 9.86 -6.65 -0.47
CA VAL A 69 9.52 -5.53 -1.35
C VAL A 69 9.05 -6.13 -2.68
N GLU A 70 7.82 -5.85 -3.06
CA GLU A 70 7.16 -6.45 -4.23
C GLU A 70 6.71 -5.40 -5.23
N GLY A 71 6.63 -5.76 -6.52
CA GLY A 71 6.07 -4.89 -7.56
C GLY A 71 7.05 -3.88 -8.18
N GLN A 72 8.33 -3.88 -7.77
CA GLN A 72 9.37 -2.94 -8.27
C GLN A 72 9.52 -2.97 -9.80
N GLU A 73 9.38 -4.13 -10.43
CA GLU A 73 9.49 -4.31 -11.90
C GLU A 73 8.40 -3.54 -12.66
N SER A 74 7.18 -3.47 -12.11
CA SER A 74 6.06 -2.75 -12.75
C SER A 74 6.20 -1.24 -12.65
N GLN A 75 6.85 -0.76 -11.58
CA GLN A 75 6.98 0.65 -11.22
C GLN A 75 5.65 1.39 -10.97
N GLU A 76 4.50 0.76 -11.17
CA GLU A 76 3.18 1.39 -10.98
C GLU A 76 2.68 1.23 -9.54
N TRP A 77 3.04 0.12 -8.90
CA TRP A 77 2.66 -0.17 -7.53
C TRP A 77 3.76 -1.01 -6.89
N VAL A 78 4.35 -0.48 -5.81
CA VAL A 78 5.29 -1.19 -4.95
C VAL A 78 4.70 -1.39 -3.56
N LEU A 79 4.85 -2.59 -3.02
CA LEU A 79 4.53 -2.93 -1.65
C LEU A 79 5.82 -3.09 -0.84
N VAL A 80 5.89 -2.50 0.34
CA VAL A 80 6.96 -2.73 1.32
C VAL A 80 6.34 -3.32 2.59
N ASP A 81 6.76 -4.52 2.94
CA ASP A 81 6.29 -5.23 4.13
C ASP A 81 7.31 -5.07 5.27
N LEU A 82 6.90 -4.38 6.34
CA LEU A 82 7.69 -4.16 7.55
C LEU A 82 7.07 -4.87 8.77
N ASN A 83 6.32 -5.96 8.55
CA ASN A 83 5.56 -6.71 9.53
C ASN A 83 4.41 -5.91 10.17
N ASP A 84 4.73 -4.96 11.06
CA ASP A 84 3.70 -4.21 11.80
C ASP A 84 3.12 -3.04 10.97
N VAL A 85 3.83 -2.63 9.91
CA VAL A 85 3.40 -1.59 8.97
C VAL A 85 3.55 -2.09 7.54
N ILE A 86 2.47 -2.05 6.76
CA ILE A 86 2.49 -2.35 5.33
C ILE A 86 2.37 -1.05 4.55
N VAL A 87 3.28 -0.84 3.60
CA VAL A 87 3.34 0.39 2.80
C VAL A 87 3.03 0.09 1.35
N HIS A 88 2.01 0.74 0.81
CA HIS A 88 1.68 0.73 -0.60
C HIS A 88 2.04 2.07 -1.21
N VAL A 89 2.95 2.06 -2.19
CA VAL A 89 3.29 3.24 -2.99
C VAL A 89 2.82 2.99 -4.42
N MET A 90 1.97 3.86 -4.94
CA MET A 90 1.32 3.65 -6.25
C MET A 90 1.36 4.90 -7.13
N LEU A 91 1.17 4.75 -8.43
CA LEU A 91 0.74 5.87 -9.28
C LEU A 91 -0.69 6.30 -8.90
N PRO A 92 -1.08 7.57 -9.11
CA PRO A 92 -2.42 8.06 -8.79
C PRO A 92 -3.52 7.25 -9.50
N GLU A 93 -3.33 6.92 -10.78
CA GLU A 93 -4.32 6.17 -11.57
C GLU A 93 -4.50 4.74 -11.04
N THR A 94 -3.40 4.10 -10.64
CA THR A 94 -3.42 2.77 -10.03
C THR A 94 -4.12 2.79 -8.68
N ARG A 95 -3.83 3.80 -7.85
CA ARG A 95 -4.49 4.00 -6.55
C ARG A 95 -5.99 4.21 -6.72
N ASP A 96 -6.41 5.03 -7.67
CA ASP A 96 -7.82 5.31 -7.95
C ASP A 96 -8.56 4.06 -8.46
N PHE A 97 -7.89 3.24 -9.29
CA PHE A 97 -8.45 1.99 -9.80
C PHE A 97 -8.69 0.95 -8.70
N TYR A 98 -7.70 0.71 -7.84
CA TYR A 98 -7.80 -0.31 -6.79
C TYR A 98 -8.54 0.19 -5.54
N ASN A 99 -8.45 1.48 -5.23
CA ASN A 99 -9.17 2.17 -4.16
C ASN A 99 -9.17 1.41 -2.82
N LEU A 100 -7.97 1.02 -2.37
CA LEU A 100 -7.79 0.24 -1.14
C LEU A 100 -8.35 0.97 0.08
N GLU A 101 -8.29 2.31 0.10
CA GLU A 101 -8.90 3.12 1.14
C GLU A 101 -10.37 2.80 1.34
N LYS A 102 -11.14 2.66 0.25
CA LYS A 102 -12.55 2.31 0.36
C LYS A 102 -12.72 0.95 1.03
N LEU A 103 -11.91 -0.04 0.67
CA LEU A 103 -11.98 -1.38 1.26
C LEU A 103 -11.70 -1.36 2.77
N TRP A 104 -10.61 -0.70 3.18
CA TRP A 104 -10.13 -0.77 4.56
C TRP A 104 -10.79 0.26 5.49
N LEU A 105 -11.44 1.29 4.94
CA LEU A 105 -12.22 2.27 5.71
C LEU A 105 -13.73 1.97 5.73
N ALA A 106 -14.22 1.05 4.90
CA ALA A 106 -15.65 0.72 4.80
C ALA A 106 -16.28 0.14 6.07
N GLU A 107 -15.49 -0.23 7.09
CA GLU A 107 -16.05 -0.75 8.35
C GLU A 107 -16.65 0.32 9.27
N GLU A 108 -16.54 1.62 8.97
CA GLU A 108 -17.47 2.60 9.57
C GLU A 108 -18.87 2.57 8.95
N ALA A 109 -19.05 1.86 7.82
CA ALA A 109 -20.29 1.79 7.06
C ALA A 109 -20.77 0.34 6.87
N ALA A 110 -20.58 -0.52 7.88
CA ALA A 110 -21.20 -1.84 7.91
C ALA A 110 -22.71 -1.73 8.20
N ASP A 111 -23.43 -1.15 7.23
CA ASP A 111 -24.81 -1.43 6.87
C ASP A 111 -25.04 -0.93 5.43
N THR A 112 -24.42 -1.57 4.44
CA THR A 112 -25.07 -1.89 3.15
C THR A 112 -24.21 -2.79 2.25
N GLU A 113 -24.91 -3.74 1.64
CA GLU A 113 -24.42 -4.88 0.85
C GLU A 113 -23.63 -4.56 -0.44
N LYS A 114 -22.78 -5.54 -0.78
CA LYS A 114 -22.42 -6.10 -2.10
C LYS A 114 -21.49 -5.34 -3.07
N ALA A 115 -20.35 -6.01 -3.26
CA ALA A 115 -19.78 -6.52 -4.53
C ALA A 115 -18.34 -6.05 -4.75
N ALA A 116 -17.41 -7.01 -4.67
CA ALA A 116 -16.04 -6.83 -5.16
C ALA A 116 -16.09 -6.51 -6.67
N PRO A 117 -15.24 -5.61 -7.18
CA PRO A 117 -15.21 -5.33 -8.61
C PRO A 117 -14.73 -6.58 -9.36
N GLU A 118 -15.52 -7.00 -10.36
CA GLU A 118 -15.11 -8.09 -11.26
C GLU A 118 -13.97 -7.60 -12.15
N ASP A 119 -12.85 -8.33 -12.14
CA ASP A 119 -11.71 -8.10 -13.03
C ASP A 119 -12.12 -8.30 -14.50
N PRO A 120 -12.13 -7.24 -15.33
CA PRO A 120 -12.53 -7.31 -16.74
C PRO A 120 -11.62 -8.21 -17.59
N SER A 121 -10.41 -8.51 -17.12
CA SER A 121 -9.45 -9.34 -17.84
C SER A 121 -9.75 -10.85 -17.74
N LEU A 122 -10.51 -11.28 -16.73
CA LEU A 122 -10.96 -12.67 -16.57
C LEU A 122 -12.21 -13.02 -17.40
N GLU A 123 -13.06 -12.03 -17.71
CA GLU A 123 -14.22 -12.16 -18.62
C GLU A 123 -13.80 -12.58 -20.04
N ARG A 124 -12.67 -12.03 -20.53
CA ARG A 124 -12.14 -12.35 -21.87
C ARG A 124 -11.67 -13.81 -21.99
N VAL A 125 -11.13 -14.37 -20.92
CA VAL A 125 -10.67 -15.78 -20.90
C VAL A 125 -11.86 -16.74 -20.89
N ARG A 126 -12.96 -16.37 -20.22
CA ARG A 126 -14.17 -17.19 -20.14
C ARG A 126 -14.93 -17.27 -21.47
N ARG A 127 -14.98 -16.17 -22.25
CA ARG A 127 -15.66 -16.15 -23.56
C ARG A 127 -14.95 -16.94 -24.67
N LEU A 128 -13.67 -17.24 -24.52
CA LEU A 128 -12.89 -17.98 -25.51
C LEU A 128 -12.94 -19.50 -25.32
N ARG A 129 -13.54 -19.99 -24.24
CA ARG A 129 -13.71 -21.42 -23.93
C ARG A 129 -15.18 -21.88 -23.93
N GLY A 130 -16.09 -21.07 -24.47
CA GLY A 130 -17.51 -21.40 -24.65
C GLY A 130 -17.84 -21.69 -26.09
#